data_AF-A0A348UW14-F1
#
_entry.id   AF-A0A348UW14-F1
#
_cell.length_a   1.000
_cell.length_b   1.000
_cell.length_c   1.000
_cell.angle_alpha   90.00
_cell.angle_beta   90.00
_cell.angle_gamma   90.00
#
_symmetry.space_group_name_H-M   'P 1'
#
loop_
_entity.id
_entity.type
_entity.pdbx_description
1 polymer ?
#
loop_
_entity_poly.entity_id
_entity_poly.type
_entity_poly.pdbx_seq_one_letter_code
_entity_poly.pdbx_strand_id
1 'polypeptide(L)' 'MIQNSIFEQFVNFGLTALVGFALGLERDMAGSENPHAGTRDFILIALIGSVSGYLSQFFQSPWIILGGFLGISSEIAA' A
#
# COMPACT_ATOMS: atom_id res chain seq x y z
N MET A 1 -2.15 26.05 15.93
CA MET A 1 -1.33 25.08 15.19
C MET A 1 -2.10 24.75 13.92
N ILE A 2 -1.66 25.22 12.76
CA ILE A 2 -2.35 24.94 11.50
C ILE A 2 -2.13 23.45 11.22
N GLN A 3 -3.10 22.61 11.54
CA GLN A 3 -3.13 21.23 11.06
C GLN A 3 -3.47 21.27 9.58
N ASN A 4 -2.44 21.25 8.73
CA ASN A 4 -2.62 21.00 7.31
C ASN A 4 -2.86 19.51 7.12
N SER A 5 -4.12 19.09 7.24
CA SER A 5 -4.54 17.70 7.07
C SER A 5 -3.92 17.09 5.81
N ILE A 6 -3.97 17.82 4.68
CA ILE A 6 -3.40 17.41 3.39
C ILE A 6 -1.91 17.04 3.49
N PHE A 7 -1.13 17.83 4.24
CA PHE A 7 0.29 17.54 4.43
C PHE A 7 0.49 16.27 5.26
N GLU A 8 -0.32 16.06 6.29
CA GLU A 8 -0.30 14.83 7.09
C GLU A 8 -0.66 13.60 6.25
N GLN A 9 -1.69 13.68 5.39
CA GLN A 9 -2.02 12.60 4.46
C GLN A 9 -0.90 12.33 3.45
N PHE A 10 -0.28 13.38 2.91
CA PHE A 10 0.87 13.24 2.03
C PHE A 10 2.03 12.51 2.72
N VAL A 11 2.35 12.89 3.96
CA VAL A 11 3.39 12.22 4.76
C VAL A 11 3.00 10.77 5.03
N ASN A 12 1.75 10.47 5.38
CA ASN A 12 1.29 9.11 5.65
C ASN A 12 1.37 8.20 4.41
N PHE A 13 0.99 8.70 3.23
CA PHE A 13 1.15 7.96 1.98
C PHE A 13 2.62 7.79 1.60
N GLY A 14 3.44 8.83 1.79
CA GLY A 14 4.89 8.75 1.59
C GLY A 14 5.57 7.72 2.49
N LEU A 15 5.23 7.71 3.78
CA LEU A 15 5.71 6.71 4.74
C LEU A 15 5.26 5.31 4.36
N THR A 16 4.01 5.15 3.91
CA THR A 16 3.51 3.84 3.47
C THR A 16 4.26 3.35 2.23
N ALA A 17 4.55 4.23 1.26
CA ALA A 17 5.38 3.89 0.11
C ALA A 17 6.80 3.49 0.53
N LEU A 18 7.40 4.20 1.50
CA LEU A 18 8.72 3.85 2.03
C LEU A 18 8.73 2.51 2.76
N VAL A 19 7.66 2.16 3.48
CA VAL A 19 7.51 0.83 4.11
C VAL A 19 7.41 -0.26 3.04
N GLY A 20 6.58 -0.07 2.01
CA GLY A 20 6.49 -1.01 0.89
C GLY A 20 7.82 -1.15 0.15
N PHE A 21 8.54 -0.05 -0.04
CA PHE A 21 9.87 -0.05 -0.64
C PHE A 21 10.89 -0.81 0.21
N ALA A 22 10.91 -0.59 1.52
CA ALA A 22 11.83 -1.28 2.43
C ALA A 22 11.61 -2.80 2.43
N LEU A 23 10.35 -3.25 2.48
CA LEU A 23 9.99 -4.66 2.38
C LEU A 23 10.39 -5.26 1.02
N GLY A 24 10.15 -4.50 -0.05
CA GLY A 24 10.58 -4.87 -1.40
C GLY A 24 12.09 -5.07 -1.51
N LEU A 25 12.87 -4.11 -0.99
CA LEU A 25 14.32 -4.19 -0.98
C LEU A 25 14.83 -5.36 -0.15
N GLU A 26 14.27 -5.59 1.04
CA GLU A 26 14.65 -6.72 1.89
C GLU A 26 14.47 -8.04 1.13
N ARG A 27 13.33 -8.20 0.43
CA ARG A 27 13.05 -9.37 -0.39
C ARG A 27 14.00 -9.52 -1.57
N ASP A 28 14.27 -8.42 -2.28
CA ASP A 28 15.19 -8.40 -3.42
C ASP A 28 16.63 -8.74 -2.97
N MET A 29 17.04 -8.25 -1.80
CA MET A 29 18.34 -8.55 -1.18
C MET A 29 18.43 -9.97 -0.61
N ALA A 30 17.32 -10.55 -0.16
CA ALA A 30 17.25 -11.92 0.34
C ALA A 30 17.45 -12.99 -0.76
N GLY A 31 17.64 -12.58 -2.02
CA GLY A 31 17.96 -13.48 -3.13
C GLY A 31 16.81 -14.42 -3.48
N SER A 32 15.57 -14.02 -3.17
CA SER A 32 14.39 -14.83 -3.47
C SER A 32 14.28 -15.06 -4.98
N GLU A 33 14.54 -16.31 -5.39
CA GLU A 33 14.33 -16.84 -6.75
C GLU A 33 12.85 -16.84 -7.20
N ASN A 34 11.94 -16.19 -6.46
CA ASN A 34 10.53 -16.14 -6.85
C ASN A 34 10.31 -14.98 -7.84
N PRO A 35 10.00 -15.27 -9.13
CA PRO A 35 9.94 -14.25 -10.19
C PRO A 35 8.75 -13.29 -10.08
N HIS A 36 7.81 -13.56 -9.18
CA HIS A 36 6.44 -13.04 -9.29
C HIS A 36 6.15 -11.73 -8.54
N ALA A 37 7.01 -11.25 -7.63
CA ALA A 37 6.70 -10.07 -6.83
C ALA A 37 7.95 -9.22 -6.56
N GLY A 38 8.16 -8.13 -7.29
CA GLY A 38 9.32 -7.25 -7.13
C GLY A 38 9.09 -6.10 -6.15
N THR A 39 10.13 -5.30 -5.87
CA THR A 39 10.04 -4.12 -4.99
C THR A 39 8.87 -3.18 -5.34
N ARG A 40 8.60 -2.99 -6.64
CA ARG A 40 7.48 -2.17 -7.12
C ARG A 40 6.14 -2.66 -6.58
N ASP A 41 5.93 -3.97 -6.58
CA ASP A 41 4.64 -4.55 -6.24
C ASP A 41 4.36 -4.37 -4.74
N PHE A 42 5.39 -4.48 -3.89
CA PHE A 42 5.26 -4.14 -2.46
C PHE A 42 4.91 -2.67 -2.21
N ILE A 43 5.49 -1.74 -2.97
CA ILE A 43 5.12 -0.31 -2.89
C ILE A 43 3.65 -0.11 -3.27
N LEU A 44 3.23 -0.69 -4.39
CA LEU A 44 1.86 -0.54 -4.89
C LEU A 44 0.83 -1.17 -3.96
N ILE A 45 1.09 -2.37 -3.45
CA ILE A 45 0.25 -3.07 -2.46
C ILE A 45 0.07 -2.21 -1.21
N ALA A 46 1.16 -1.67 -0.67
CA ALA A 46 1.11 -0.81 0.51
C ALA A 46 0.30 0.47 0.25
N LEU A 47 0.52 1.12 -0.89
CA LEU A 47 -0.21 2.32 -1.28
C LEU A 47 -1.70 2.06 -1.50
N ILE A 48 -2.07 0.98 -2.20
CA ILE A 48 -3.47 0.60 -2.40
C ILE A 48 -4.14 0.37 -1.05
N GLY A 49 -3.50 -0.36 -0.12
CA GLY A 49 -4.01 -0.55 1.24
C GLY A 49 -4.25 0.77 1.98
N SER A 50 -3.30 1.71 1.89
CA SER A 50 -3.41 3.04 2.51
C SER A 50 -4.54 3.86 1.92
N VAL A 51 -4.67 3.87 0.58
CA VAL A 51 -5.75 4.56 -0.13
C VAL A 51 -7.10 3.95 0.21
N SER A 52 -7.22 2.62 0.26
CA SER A 52 -8.46 1.93 0.66
C SER A 52 -8.84 2.23 2.10
N GLY A 53 -7.87 2.31 3.02
CA GLY A 53 -8.10 2.75 4.39
C GLY A 53 -8.59 4.19 4.48
N TYR A 54 -7.95 5.10 3.74
CA TYR A 54 -8.36 6.51 3.67
C TYR A 54 -9.77 6.67 3.07
N LEU A 55 -10.08 5.98 1.97
CA LEU A 55 -11.42 6.00 1.36
C LEU A 55 -12.48 5.38 2.28
N SER A 56 -12.14 4.32 3.01
CA SER A 56 -13.04 3.72 4.00
C SER A 56 -13.49 4.73 5.06
N GLN A 57 -12.55 5.56 5.55
CA GLN A 57 -12.86 6.66 6.45
C GLN A 57 -13.69 7.75 5.75
N PHE A 58 -13.31 8.12 4.53
CA PHE A 58 -14.02 9.19 3.78
C PHE A 58 -15.49 8.83 3.49
N PHE A 59 -15.75 7.60 3.05
CA PHE A 59 -17.10 7.12 2.72
C PHE A 59 -17.80 6.44 3.89
N GLN A 60 -17.17 6.37 5.07
CA GLN A 60 -17.69 5.67 6.25
C GLN A 60 -18.10 4.22 5.94
N SER A 61 -17.34 3.55 5.06
CA SER A 61 -17.69 2.23 4.52
C SER A 61 -16.51 1.26 4.63
N PRO A 62 -16.56 0.30 5.58
CA PRO A 62 -15.47 -0.66 5.80
C PRO A 62 -15.30 -1.64 4.62
N TRP A 63 -16.33 -1.80 3.78
CA TRP A 63 -16.31 -2.66 2.60
C TRP A 63 -15.26 -2.24 1.57
N ILE A 64 -14.86 -0.96 1.56
CA ILE A 64 -13.81 -0.46 0.65
C ILE A 64 -12.45 -1.12 0.94
N ILE A 65 -12.16 -1.41 2.21
CA ILE A 65 -10.92 -2.11 2.61
C ILE A 65 -10.91 -3.51 2.00
N LEU A 66 -12.04 -4.23 2.10
CA LEU A 66 -12.19 -5.56 1.51
C LEU A 66 -12.08 -5.50 -0.02
N GLY A 67 -12.68 -4.49 -0.65
CA GLY A 67 -12.56 -4.27 -2.09
C GLY A 67 -11.11 -4.05 -2.54
N GLY A 68 -10.35 -3.22 -1.82
CA GLY A 68 -8.92 -3.01 -2.08
C GLY A 68 -8.09 -4.28 -1.92
N PHE A 69 -8.36 -5.05 -0.86
CA PHE A 69 -7.70 -6.33 -0.60
C PHE A 69 -7.97 -7.38 -1.69
N LEU A 70 -9.22 -7.51 -2.12
CA LEU A 70 -9.60 -8.41 -3.21
C LEU A 70 -8.98 -7.98 -4.55
N GLY A 71 -8.90 -6.67 -4.82
CA GLY A 71 -8.23 -6.14 -5.99
C GLY A 71 -6.77 -6.59 -6.08
N ILE A 72 -6.01 -6.40 -5.00
CA ILE A 72 -4.61 -6.85 -4.92
C ILE A 72 -4.51 -8.37 -5.06
N SER A 73 -5.38 -9.11 -4.36
CA SER A 73 -5.38 -10.58 -4.40
C SER A 73 -5.62 -11.11 -5.81
N SER A 74 -6.43 -10.41 -6.61
CA SER A 74 -6.69 -10.79 -8.00
C SER A 74 -5.48 -10.58 -8.91
N GLU A 75 -4.65 -9.56 -8.65
CA GLU A 75 -3.41 -9.32 -9.41
C GLU A 75 -2.37 -10.39 -9.12
N ILE A 76 -2.26 -10.83 -7.87
CA ILE A 76 -1.29 -11.86 -7.45
C ILE A 76 -1.74 -13.27 -7.88
N ALA A 77 -3.06 -13.50 -7.98
CA ALA A 77 -3.63 -14.80 -8.34
C ALA A 77 -3.77 -15.02 -9.86
N ALA A 78 -3.60 -13.99 -10.67
CA ALA A 78 -3.68 -14.03 -12.14
C ALA A 78 -2.32 -14.39 -12.78
#